data_AF-A0A2N2LSM1-F1
#
_entry.id   AF-A0A2N2LSM1-F1
#
_cell.length_a   1.000
_cell.length_b   1.000
_cell.length_c   1.000
_cell.angle_alpha   90.00
_cell.angle_beta   90.00
_cell.angle_gamma   90.00
#
_symmetry.space_group_name_H-M   'P 1'
#
loop_
_entity.id
_entity.type
_entity.pdbx_description
1 polymer ?
#
loop_
_entity_poly.entity_id
_entity_poly.type
_entity_poly.pdbx_seq_one_letter_code
_entity_poly.pdbx_strand_id
1 'polypeptide(L)'
;MKTLFTKIASLLAFIIGGMAVFAGAQVLLGNDPGYYVINWLPIYNYTLGILTVFITAIFIFINNRFALHAAIGTFSLHALVMLILLIAYRGTVAQDSIRAMTIRLIVWAIILGLMFFQARKNKSL
;
A
#
# COMPACT_ATOMS: atom_id res chain seq x y z
N MET A 1 18.87 -18.38 -1.42
CA MET A 1 18.76 -17.53 -0.22
C MET A 1 18.00 -16.25 -0.57
N LYS A 2 17.07 -15.78 0.27
CA LYS A 2 16.32 -14.54 0.01
C LYS A 2 17.27 -13.34 0.15
N THR A 3 17.26 -12.44 -0.82
CA THR A 3 18.12 -11.26 -0.78
C THR A 3 17.63 -10.25 0.25
N LEU A 4 18.55 -9.40 0.72
CA LEU A 4 18.23 -8.35 1.68
C LEU A 4 17.11 -7.41 1.16
N PHE A 5 17.17 -7.04 -0.13
CA PHE A 5 16.16 -6.19 -0.77
C PHE A 5 14.77 -6.79 -0.73
N THR A 6 14.63 -8.08 -1.05
CA THR A 6 13.32 -8.78 -1.00
C THR A 6 12.78 -8.87 0.43
N LYS A 7 13.66 -9.11 1.42
CA LYS A 7 13.26 -9.13 2.83
C LYS A 7 12.75 -7.77 3.30
N ILE A 8 13.47 -6.69 2.99
CA ILE A 8 13.08 -5.32 3.34
C ILE A 8 11.77 -4.95 2.65
N ALA A 9 11.65 -5.21 1.35
CA ALA A 9 10.43 -4.91 0.59
C ALA A 9 9.20 -5.64 1.15
N SER A 10 9.35 -6.93 1.48
CA SER A 10 8.27 -7.72 2.08
C SER A 10 7.88 -7.22 3.46
N LEU A 11 8.86 -6.87 4.32
CA LEU A 11 8.61 -6.31 5.64
C LEU A 11 7.88 -4.96 5.56
N LEU A 12 8.33 -4.07 4.67
CA LEU A 12 7.66 -2.78 4.43
C LEU A 12 6.22 -2.97 3.95
N ALA A 13 6.00 -3.90 3.00
CA ALA A 13 4.65 -4.24 2.52
C ALA A 13 3.76 -4.76 3.65
N PHE A 14 4.28 -5.64 4.50
CA PHE A 14 3.55 -6.16 5.65
C PHE A 14 3.15 -5.05 6.64
N ILE A 15 4.08 -4.16 6.99
CA ILE A 15 3.84 -3.06 7.93
C ILE A 15 2.79 -2.09 7.36
N ILE A 16 2.98 -1.61 6.12
CA ILE A 16 2.06 -0.62 5.54
C ILE A 16 0.66 -1.21 5.29
N GLY A 17 0.59 -2.49 4.91
CA GLY A 17 -0.67 -3.22 4.80
C GLY A 17 -1.36 -3.35 6.15
N GLY A 18 -0.63 -3.77 7.19
CA GLY A 18 -1.17 -3.92 8.55
C GLY A 18 -1.69 -2.60 9.13
N MET A 19 -0.97 -1.50 8.93
CA MET A 19 -1.43 -0.16 9.30
C MET A 19 -2.73 0.22 8.58
N ALA A 20 -2.86 -0.11 7.29
CA ALA A 20 -4.08 0.17 6.53
C ALA A 20 -5.28 -0.66 7.02
N VAL A 21 -5.05 -1.93 7.37
CA VAL A 21 -6.08 -2.78 7.99
C VAL A 21 -6.53 -2.18 9.31
N PHE A 22 -5.61 -1.82 10.19
CA PHE A 22 -5.95 -1.29 11.51
C PHE A 22 -6.73 0.04 11.40
N ALA A 23 -6.20 1.01 10.64
CA ALA A 23 -6.86 2.30 10.46
C ALA A 23 -8.24 2.17 9.79
N GLY A 24 -8.36 1.32 8.77
CA GLY A 24 -9.64 1.07 8.11
C GLY A 24 -10.65 0.39 9.04
N ALA A 25 -10.21 -0.63 9.79
CA ALA A 25 -11.06 -1.35 10.74
C ALA A 25 -11.58 -0.42 11.84
N GLN A 26 -10.74 0.46 12.40
CA GLN A 26 -11.19 1.42 13.43
C GLN A 26 -12.38 2.25 12.95
N VAL A 27 -12.29 2.80 11.74
CA VAL A 27 -13.40 3.61 11.18
C VAL A 27 -14.61 2.74 10.84
N LEU A 28 -14.42 1.55 10.29
CA LEU A 28 -15.52 0.64 9.96
C LEU A 28 -16.26 0.09 11.19
N LEU A 29 -15.59 0.02 12.34
CA LEU A 29 -16.18 -0.33 13.64
C LEU A 29 -16.93 0.84 14.29
N GLY A 30 -17.01 2.01 13.64
CA GLY A 30 -17.74 3.17 14.12
C GLY A 30 -16.94 4.09 15.05
N ASN A 31 -15.62 3.90 15.18
CA ASN A 31 -14.80 4.86 15.91
C ASN A 31 -14.68 6.15 15.11
N ASP A 32 -15.03 7.27 15.74
CA ASP A 32 -14.91 8.60 15.14
C ASP A 32 -13.43 9.02 15.09
N PRO A 33 -12.84 9.22 13.89
CA PRO A 33 -11.46 9.65 13.76
C PRO A 33 -11.27 11.16 14.01
N GLY A 34 -12.33 11.91 14.33
CA GLY A 34 -12.29 13.34 14.61
C GLY A 34 -12.27 14.22 13.36
N TYR A 35 -12.58 13.65 12.19
CA TYR A 35 -12.67 14.35 10.91
C TYR A 35 -13.65 13.66 9.96
N TYR A 36 -14.12 14.39 8.96
CA TYR A 36 -15.00 13.85 7.94
C TYR A 36 -14.31 12.75 7.11
N VAL A 37 -14.91 11.57 7.10
CA VAL A 37 -14.43 10.42 6.31
C VAL A 37 -15.37 10.14 5.15
N ILE A 38 -14.80 9.97 3.97
CA ILE A 38 -15.53 9.54 2.79
C ILE A 38 -15.85 8.04 2.93
N ASN A 39 -17.13 7.67 3.00
CA ASN A 39 -17.60 6.32 3.36
C ASN A 39 -16.91 5.15 2.65
N TRP A 40 -16.61 5.27 1.36
CA TRP A 40 -15.98 4.18 0.59
C TRP A 40 -14.46 4.05 0.85
N LEU A 41 -13.80 5.11 1.31
CA LEU A 41 -12.35 5.16 1.46
C LEU A 41 -11.83 4.21 2.56
N PRO A 42 -12.46 4.09 3.74
CA PRO A 42 -12.11 3.06 4.73
C PRO A 42 -12.28 1.63 4.20
N ILE A 43 -13.36 1.35 3.47
CA ILE A 43 -13.61 0.03 2.87
C ILE A 43 -12.47 -0.32 1.91
N TYR A 44 -12.11 0.62 1.04
CA TYR A 44 -10.96 0.48 0.14
C TYR A 44 -9.65 0.24 0.91
N ASN A 45 -9.33 1.09 1.89
CA ASN A 45 -8.07 1.01 2.64
C ASN A 45 -7.93 -0.30 3.41
N TYR A 46 -9.02 -0.74 4.06
CA TYR A 46 -9.07 -1.99 4.79
C TYR A 46 -8.87 -3.19 3.85
N THR A 47 -9.63 -3.24 2.75
CA THR A 47 -9.58 -4.33 1.79
C THR A 47 -8.19 -4.44 1.14
N LEU A 48 -7.64 -3.32 0.64
CA LEU A 48 -6.30 -3.31 0.06
C LEU A 48 -5.22 -3.61 1.10
N GLY A 49 -5.43 -3.22 2.37
CA GLY A 49 -4.57 -3.59 3.48
C GLY A 49 -4.50 -5.11 3.66
N ILE A 50 -5.65 -5.79 3.70
CA ILE A 50 -5.72 -7.26 3.79
C ILE A 50 -5.00 -7.90 2.61
N LEU A 51 -5.32 -7.48 1.39
CA LEU A 51 -4.67 -8.02 0.18
C LEU A 51 -3.15 -7.79 0.23
N THR A 52 -2.70 -6.64 0.73
CA THR A 52 -1.28 -6.34 0.86
C THR A 52 -0.61 -7.29 1.85
N VAL A 53 -1.19 -7.49 3.04
CA VAL A 53 -0.61 -8.34 4.09
C VAL A 53 -0.57 -9.81 3.67
N PHE A 54 -1.70 -10.34 3.18
CA PHE A 54 -1.86 -11.77 2.94
C PHE A 54 -1.49 -12.22 1.53
N ILE A 55 -1.39 -11.30 0.56
CA ILE A 55 -1.04 -11.64 -0.81
C ILE A 55 0.28 -10.99 -1.18
N THR A 56 0.32 -9.66 -1.27
CA THR A 56 1.48 -8.97 -1.87
C THR A 56 2.76 -9.15 -1.03
N ALA A 57 2.69 -9.00 0.29
CA ALA A 57 3.84 -9.17 1.17
C ALA A 57 4.38 -10.60 1.14
N ILE A 58 3.49 -11.61 1.07
CA ILE A 58 3.86 -13.03 0.94
C ILE A 58 4.49 -13.30 -0.42
N PHE A 59 3.90 -12.80 -1.51
CA PHE A 59 4.44 -12.95 -2.86
C PHE A 59 5.84 -12.36 -2.98
N ILE A 60 6.06 -11.16 -2.41
CA ILE A 60 7.39 -10.56 -2.33
C ILE A 60 8.30 -11.46 -1.50
N PHE A 61 7.88 -11.90 -0.31
CA PHE A 61 8.69 -12.75 0.58
C PHE A 61 9.20 -14.01 -0.11
N ILE A 62 8.34 -14.72 -0.85
CA ILE A 62 8.70 -15.97 -1.53
C ILE A 62 9.32 -15.74 -2.92
N ASN A 63 9.53 -14.48 -3.32
CA ASN A 63 10.04 -14.10 -4.63
C ASN A 63 9.22 -14.69 -5.80
N ASN A 64 7.89 -14.64 -5.68
CA ASN A 64 6.96 -15.16 -6.68
C ASN A 64 7.00 -14.31 -7.98
N ARG A 65 6.79 -14.93 -9.14
CA ARG A 65 6.67 -14.22 -10.45
C ARG A 65 5.58 -13.15 -10.48
N PHE A 66 4.54 -13.30 -9.67
CA PHE A 66 3.44 -12.34 -9.56
C PHE A 66 3.71 -11.19 -8.57
N ALA A 67 4.82 -11.23 -7.81
CA ALA A 67 5.12 -10.21 -6.81
C ALA A 67 5.19 -8.81 -7.42
N LEU A 68 5.89 -8.65 -8.55
CA LEU A 68 6.03 -7.35 -9.20
C LEU A 68 4.70 -6.82 -9.73
N HIS A 69 3.88 -7.70 -10.32
CA HIS A 69 2.55 -7.35 -10.80
C HIS A 69 1.62 -6.92 -9.66
N ALA A 70 1.64 -7.65 -8.54
CA ALA A 70 0.88 -7.30 -7.34
C ALA A 70 1.32 -5.96 -6.72
N ALA A 71 2.64 -5.70 -6.67
CA ALA A 71 3.18 -4.44 -6.18
C ALA A 71 2.81 -3.25 -7.08
N ILE A 72 2.95 -3.40 -8.40
CA ILE A 72 2.55 -2.37 -9.37
C ILE A 72 1.05 -2.12 -9.27
N GLY A 73 0.24 -3.18 -9.26
CA GLY A 73 -1.22 -3.04 -9.12
C GLY A 73 -1.62 -2.30 -7.84
N THR A 74 -0.98 -2.62 -6.71
CA THR A 74 -1.25 -1.95 -5.43
C THR A 74 -0.87 -0.48 -5.47
N PHE A 75 0.33 -0.15 -6.00
CA PHE A 75 0.76 1.24 -6.18
C PHE A 75 -0.20 2.01 -7.10
N SER A 76 -0.57 1.43 -8.26
CA SER A 76 -1.47 2.04 -9.23
C SER A 76 -2.85 2.32 -8.64
N LEU A 77 -3.40 1.38 -7.85
CA LEU A 77 -4.68 1.59 -7.17
C LEU A 77 -4.60 2.74 -6.16
N HIS A 78 -3.51 2.82 -5.38
CA HIS A 78 -3.31 3.94 -4.46
C HIS A 78 -3.16 5.27 -5.20
N ALA A 79 -2.42 5.28 -6.31
CA ALA A 79 -2.24 6.49 -7.13
C ALA A 79 -3.57 6.95 -7.74
N LEU A 80 -4.38 6.00 -8.22
CA LEU A 80 -5.71 6.28 -8.73
C LEU A 80 -6.62 6.87 -7.64
N VAL A 81 -6.66 6.25 -6.46
CA VAL A 81 -7.46 6.78 -5.35
C VAL A 81 -6.96 8.16 -4.93
N MET A 82 -5.64 8.39 -4.84
CA MET A 82 -5.09 9.73 -4.58
C MET A 82 -5.59 10.74 -5.62
N LEU A 83 -5.57 10.38 -6.91
CA LEU A 83 -6.06 11.25 -7.98
C LEU A 83 -7.56 11.58 -7.82
N ILE A 84 -8.38 10.57 -7.49
CA ILE A 84 -9.81 10.76 -7.20
C ILE A 84 -10.01 11.71 -6.02
N LEU A 85 -9.24 11.56 -4.93
CA LEU A 85 -9.33 12.44 -3.77
C LEU A 85 -8.96 13.89 -4.11
N LEU A 86 -7.91 14.09 -4.91
CA LEU A 86 -7.42 15.42 -5.27
C LEU A 86 -8.31 16.15 -6.29
N ILE A 87 -9.02 15.41 -7.15
CA ILE A 87 -9.88 15.98 -8.19
C ILE A 87 -11.33 16.08 -7.73
N ALA A 88 -11.93 14.95 -7.33
CA ALA A 88 -13.38 14.86 -7.10
C ALA A 88 -13.79 15.24 -5.66
N TYR A 89 -12.88 15.12 -4.70
CA TYR A 89 -13.15 15.42 -3.27
C TYR A 89 -12.32 16.61 -2.77
N ARG A 90 -11.90 17.49 -3.68
CA ARG A 90 -11.12 18.68 -3.33
C ARG A 90 -11.92 19.56 -2.36
N GLY A 91 -11.37 19.81 -1.18
CA GLY A 91 -12.00 20.61 -0.13
C GLY A 91 -12.96 19.85 0.80
N THR A 92 -13.30 18.59 0.49
CA THR A 92 -14.10 17.72 1.37
C THR A 92 -13.27 16.60 2.00
N VAL A 93 -12.25 16.10 1.30
CA VAL A 93 -11.34 15.08 1.83
C VAL A 93 -10.55 15.63 3.01
N ALA A 94 -10.49 14.87 4.11
CA ALA A 94 -9.67 15.21 5.25
C ALA A 94 -8.17 15.19 4.91
N GLN A 95 -7.42 16.15 5.47
CA GLN A 95 -5.97 16.24 5.26
C GLN A 95 -5.24 14.98 5.73
N ASP A 96 -5.73 14.32 6.77
CA ASP A 96 -5.21 13.05 7.29
C ASP A 96 -5.36 11.90 6.29
N SER A 97 -6.46 11.87 5.53
CA SER A 97 -6.64 10.89 4.46
C SER A 97 -5.65 11.11 3.31
N ILE A 98 -5.40 12.36 2.93
CA ILE A 98 -4.35 12.71 1.94
C ILE A 98 -2.98 12.29 2.46
N ARG A 99 -2.62 12.67 3.70
CA ARG A 99 -1.33 12.33 4.31
C ARG A 99 -1.10 10.82 4.36
N ALA A 100 -2.09 10.06 4.84
CA ALA A 100 -2.03 8.60 4.88
C ALA A 100 -1.81 8.02 3.48
N MET A 101 -2.49 8.57 2.46
CA MET A 101 -2.34 8.10 1.09
C MET A 101 -0.98 8.45 0.48
N THR A 102 -0.44 9.64 0.78
CA THR A 102 0.91 10.04 0.38
C THR A 102 1.95 9.10 0.98
N ILE A 103 1.84 8.75 2.27
CA ILE A 103 2.75 7.80 2.92
C ILE A 103 2.71 6.45 2.20
N ARG A 104 1.51 5.93 1.88
CA ARG A 104 1.38 4.67 1.11
C ARG A 104 2.09 4.77 -0.24
N LEU A 105 1.90 5.85 -1.00
CA LEU A 105 2.56 6.03 -2.29
C LEU A 105 4.08 6.06 -2.17
N ILE A 106 4.63 6.77 -1.19
CA ILE A 106 6.07 6.84 -0.96
C ILE A 106 6.62 5.45 -0.60
N VAL A 107 5.99 4.76 0.35
CA VAL A 107 6.42 3.41 0.77
C VAL A 107 6.35 2.42 -0.40
N TRP A 108 5.29 2.47 -1.21
CA TRP A 108 5.18 1.60 -2.39
C TRP A 108 6.19 1.94 -3.48
N ALA A 109 6.51 3.23 -3.70
CA ALA A 109 7.59 3.61 -4.61
C ALA A 109 8.94 3.06 -4.14
N ILE A 110 9.21 3.09 -2.82
CA ILE A 110 10.41 2.47 -2.23
C ILE A 110 10.40 0.96 -2.45
N ILE A 111 9.28 0.27 -2.16
CA ILE A 111 9.13 -1.19 -2.38
C ILE A 111 9.41 -1.54 -3.84
N LEU A 112 8.80 -0.84 -4.79
CA LEU A 112 9.02 -1.05 -6.22
C LEU A 112 10.47 -0.81 -6.63
N GLY A 113 11.09 0.25 -6.10
CA GLY A 113 12.52 0.53 -6.29
C GLY A 113 13.39 -0.64 -5.83
N LEU A 114 13.19 -1.13 -4.60
CA LEU A 114 13.91 -2.28 -4.04
C LEU A 114 13.75 -3.53 -4.92
N MET A 115 12.54 -3.82 -5.38
CA MET A 115 12.25 -4.95 -6.25
C MET A 115 12.93 -4.82 -7.62
N PHE A 116 12.97 -3.62 -8.18
CA PHE A 116 13.60 -3.36 -9.47
C PHE A 116 15.13 -3.47 -9.42
N PHE A 117 15.76 -2.92 -8.38
CA PHE A 117 17.20 -3.10 -8.14
C PHE A 117 17.55 -4.56 -7.93
N GLN A 118 16.71 -5.31 -7.22
CA GLN A 118 16.87 -6.75 -7.05
C GLN A 118 16.78 -7.51 -8.38
N ALA A 119 15.79 -7.18 -9.22
CA ALA A 119 15.61 -7.83 -10.53
C ALA A 119 16.81 -7.56 -11.46
N ARG A 120 17.39 -6.35 -11.41
CA ARG A 120 18.61 -6.02 -12.17
C ARG A 120 19.82 -6.81 -11.70
N LYS A 121 20.04 -6.90 -10.37
CA LYS A 121 21.15 -7.67 -9.80
C LYS A 121 21.10 -9.16 -10.16
N ASN A 122 19.90 -9.73 -10.29
CA ASN A 122 19.73 -11.13 -10.70
C ASN A 122 19.99 -11.37 -12.19
N LYS A 123 19.98 -10.33 -13.03
CA LYS A 123 20.30 -10.45 -14.47
C LYS A 123 21.79 -10.26 -14.78
N SER A 124 22.56 -9.66 -13.86
CA SER A 124 23.99 -9.38 -14.01
C SER A 124 24.90 -10.47 -13.46
N LEU A 125 24.32 -11.57 -12.95
CA LEU A 125 24.99 -12.77 -12.44
C LEU A 125 24.60 -13.95 -13.33
#